data_AF-A0A498L174-F1
#
_entry.id   AF-A0A498L174-F1
#
_cell.length_a   1.000
_cell.length_b   1.000
_cell.length_c   1.000
_cell.angle_alpha   90.00
_cell.angle_beta   90.00
_cell.angle_gamma   90.00
#
_symmetry.space_group_name_H-M   'P 1'
#
loop_
_entity.id
_entity.type
_entity.pdbx_description
1 polymer ?
#
loop_
_entity_poly.entity_id
_entity_poly.type
_entity_poly.pdbx_seq_one_letter_code
_entity_poly.pdbx_strand_id
1 'polypeptide(L)'
;MSEESEGELEARLPEGESFEPPESFVEQANVTDESIYEEFAENWPDCWERAADLLDWAEPYDQVLDDGDAPFYEWFVDGKLNASYNCLDRHVEDGRGDEVAIEWVGEPTDEARTYTYSELLDEVQEFAAALRDLGVEEDDVVTMYMPMIPELPVAMLACARIGA
;
A
#
# COMPACT_ATOMS: atom_id res chain seq x y z
N MET A 1 -3.71 -49.73 6.64
CA MET A 1 -2.29 -49.35 6.48
C MET A 1 -2.08 -48.99 5.03
N SER A 2 -2.27 -47.70 4.73
CA SER A 2 -1.92 -47.03 3.48
C SER A 2 -1.83 -45.55 3.84
N GLU A 3 -0.68 -45.12 4.36
CA GLU A 3 -0.30 -43.71 4.38
C GLU A 3 0.33 -43.43 3.02
N GLU A 4 -0.36 -42.65 2.19
CA GLU A 4 0.19 -42.06 0.98
C GLU A 4 -0.15 -40.57 0.95
N SER A 5 0.82 -39.78 0.50
CA SER A 5 0.68 -38.43 -0.07
C SER A 5 0.72 -37.21 0.87
N GLU A 6 1.81 -37.02 1.62
CA GLU A 6 2.21 -35.66 2.07
C GLU A 6 3.57 -35.18 1.49
N GLY A 7 4.30 -36.02 0.75
CA GLY A 7 5.69 -35.72 0.35
C GLY A 7 5.96 -35.48 -1.15
N GLU A 8 4.94 -35.41 -2.01
CA GLU A 8 5.18 -35.47 -3.47
C GLU A 8 5.19 -34.12 -4.21
N LEU A 9 4.98 -32.99 -3.52
CA LEU A 9 5.01 -31.64 -4.13
C LEU A 9 6.23 -30.79 -3.76
N GLU A 10 7.14 -31.29 -2.93
CA GLU A 10 8.34 -30.57 -2.47
C GLU A 10 9.57 -30.80 -3.39
N ALA A 11 9.33 -31.19 -4.63
CA ALA A 11 10.39 -31.52 -5.58
C ALA A 11 10.90 -30.28 -6.34
N ARG A 12 12.04 -29.71 -5.86
CA ARG A 12 13.20 -29.18 -6.64
C ARG A 12 13.84 -27.87 -6.13
N LEU A 13 13.99 -27.69 -4.83
CA LEU A 13 15.11 -26.88 -4.33
C LEU A 13 16.10 -27.86 -3.69
N PRO A 14 17.37 -27.91 -4.11
CA PRO A 14 18.36 -28.66 -3.35
C PRO A 14 18.38 -28.09 -1.93
N GLU A 15 18.03 -28.91 -0.93
CA GLU A 15 18.15 -28.53 0.47
C GLU A 15 19.59 -28.07 0.74
N GLY A 16 19.76 -26.81 1.16
CA GLY A 16 20.99 -26.37 1.83
C GLY A 16 21.92 -25.41 1.08
N GLU A 17 21.52 -24.76 -0.01
CA GLU A 17 22.28 -23.59 -0.51
C GLU A 17 21.64 -22.30 -0.01
N SER A 18 22.11 -21.82 1.15
CA SER A 18 21.78 -20.48 1.66
C SER A 18 22.66 -19.46 0.94
N PHE A 19 22.05 -18.44 0.36
CA PHE A 19 22.78 -17.31 -0.23
C PHE A 19 22.75 -16.14 0.75
N GLU A 20 23.91 -15.77 1.26
CA GLU A 20 24.04 -14.57 2.07
C GLU A 20 23.89 -13.33 1.17
N PRO A 21 23.11 -12.31 1.61
CA PRO A 21 23.00 -11.06 0.86
C PRO A 21 24.37 -10.37 0.80
N PRO A 22 24.70 -9.69 -0.31
CA PRO A 22 25.95 -8.96 -0.40
C PRO A 22 25.99 -7.83 0.63
N GLU A 23 27.17 -7.53 1.16
CA GLU A 23 27.37 -6.50 2.20
C GLU A 23 26.73 -5.16 1.81
N SER A 24 26.90 -4.75 0.55
CA SER A 24 26.33 -3.50 0.01
C SER A 24 24.80 -3.44 0.09
N PHE A 25 24.11 -4.59 0.11
CA PHE A 25 22.67 -4.65 0.27
C PHE A 25 22.26 -4.56 1.75
N VAL A 26 23.02 -5.21 2.64
CA VAL A 26 22.77 -5.17 4.08
C VAL A 26 22.98 -3.75 4.64
N GLU A 27 24.00 -3.03 4.16
CA GLU A 27 24.31 -1.66 4.58
C GLU A 27 23.19 -0.64 4.34
N GLN A 28 22.32 -0.88 3.35
CA GLN A 28 21.20 -0.02 2.99
C GLN A 28 19.84 -0.57 3.44
N ALA A 29 19.82 -1.66 4.21
CA ALA A 29 18.57 -2.26 4.66
C ALA A 29 17.86 -1.35 5.68
N ASN A 30 16.54 -1.22 5.55
CA ASN A 30 15.72 -0.41 6.45
C ASN A 30 15.70 -0.95 7.90
N VAL A 31 15.96 -2.25 8.07
CA VAL A 31 16.02 -2.94 9.36
C VAL A 31 17.18 -3.94 9.31
N THR A 32 18.09 -3.83 10.26
CA THR A 32 19.25 -4.73 10.43
C THR A 32 19.34 -5.32 11.83
N ASP A 33 18.58 -4.78 12.79
CA ASP A 33 18.58 -5.22 14.17
C ASP A 33 17.58 -6.36 14.39
N GLU A 34 18.07 -7.54 14.76
CA GLU A 34 17.23 -8.72 14.99
C GLU A 34 16.34 -8.60 16.24
N SER A 35 16.61 -7.66 17.15
CA SER A 35 15.76 -7.43 18.33
C SER A 35 14.34 -6.98 17.97
N ILE A 36 14.12 -6.52 16.73
CA ILE A 36 12.78 -6.19 16.23
C ILE A 36 11.78 -7.35 16.38
N TYR A 37 12.24 -8.60 16.28
CA TYR A 37 11.37 -9.76 16.46
C TYR A 37 10.93 -9.92 17.92
N GLU A 38 11.84 -9.69 18.86
CA GLU A 38 11.54 -9.72 20.29
C GLU A 38 10.62 -8.54 20.65
N GLU A 39 10.90 -7.34 20.13
CA GLU A 39 10.08 -6.14 20.32
C GLU A 39 8.63 -6.37 19.87
N PHE A 40 8.42 -6.95 18.68
CA PHE A 40 7.09 -7.25 18.15
C PHE A 40 6.37 -8.35 18.94
N ALA A 41 7.10 -9.33 19.46
CA ALA A 41 6.52 -10.39 20.29
C ALA A 41 6.11 -9.88 21.68
N GLU A 42 6.91 -8.99 22.27
CA GLU A 42 6.68 -8.47 23.63
C GLU A 42 5.65 -7.33 23.68
N ASN A 43 5.58 -6.49 22.64
CA ASN A 43 4.70 -5.32 22.60
C ASN A 43 3.48 -5.52 21.70
N TRP A 44 3.07 -6.75 21.45
CA TRP A 44 1.84 -7.01 20.70
C TRP A 44 0.60 -6.50 21.47
N PRO A 45 -0.35 -5.77 20.85
CA PRO A 45 -0.40 -5.34 19.45
C PRO A 45 0.24 -3.96 19.18
N ASP A 46 0.59 -3.21 20.22
CA ASP A 46 1.10 -1.83 20.16
C ASP A 46 2.38 -1.65 19.31
N CYS A 47 3.14 -2.73 19.05
CA CYS A 47 4.25 -2.72 18.09
C CYS A 47 3.85 -2.20 16.69
N TRP A 48 2.56 -2.29 16.34
CA TRP A 48 2.02 -1.78 15.07
C TRP A 48 1.86 -0.26 15.01
N GLU A 49 1.97 0.48 16.13
CA GLU A 49 2.02 1.94 16.13
C GLU A 49 3.13 2.46 15.21
N ARG A 50 4.27 1.74 15.15
CA ARG A 50 5.38 2.04 14.25
C ARG A 50 4.96 2.09 12.77
N ALA A 51 4.02 1.25 12.36
CA ALA A 51 3.49 1.28 10.99
C ALA A 51 2.46 2.40 10.82
N ALA A 52 1.65 2.67 11.85
CA ALA A 52 0.69 3.77 11.85
C ALA A 52 1.37 5.14 11.76
N ASP A 53 2.58 5.28 12.34
CA ASP A 53 3.41 6.49 12.26
C ASP A 53 3.91 6.80 10.85
N LEU A 54 3.84 5.84 9.92
CA LEU A 54 4.19 6.05 8.51
C LEU A 54 3.04 6.66 7.71
N LEU A 55 1.87 6.83 8.33
CA LEU A 55 0.65 7.33 7.72
C LEU A 55 0.24 8.66 8.33
N ASP A 56 -0.30 9.53 7.49
CA ASP A 56 -0.91 10.78 7.89
C ASP A 56 -2.38 10.54 8.17
N TRP A 57 -2.75 10.75 9.43
CA TRP A 57 -4.10 10.59 9.95
C TRP A 57 -4.81 11.93 9.96
N ALA A 58 -6.02 11.97 9.38
CA ALA A 58 -6.90 13.13 9.49
C ALA A 58 -7.49 13.25 10.90
N GLU A 59 -7.84 12.11 11.51
CA GLU A 59 -8.21 12.00 12.92
C GLU A 59 -7.39 10.86 13.54
N PRO A 60 -6.77 11.08 14.72
CA PRO A 60 -5.99 10.04 15.40
C PRO A 60 -6.89 8.87 15.82
N TYR A 61 -6.28 7.68 15.93
CA TYR A 61 -6.95 6.51 16.49
C TYR A 61 -6.79 6.45 18.01
N ASP A 62 -7.74 5.78 18.68
CA ASP A 62 -7.75 5.62 20.14
C ASP A 62 -7.18 4.25 20.59
N GLN A 63 -7.21 3.24 19.72
CA GLN A 63 -6.78 1.88 20.02
C GLN A 63 -6.20 1.18 18.78
N VAL A 64 -5.07 0.49 18.94
CA VAL A 64 -4.37 -0.20 17.83
C VAL A 64 -5.14 -1.40 17.30
N LEU A 65 -5.66 -2.25 18.19
CA LEU A 65 -6.42 -3.44 17.84
C LEU A 65 -7.53 -3.66 18.86
N ASP A 66 -8.78 -3.77 18.40
CA ASP A 66 -9.88 -4.36 19.14
C ASP A 66 -10.15 -5.79 18.62
N ASP A 67 -9.97 -6.76 19.50
CA ASP A 67 -10.22 -8.19 19.27
C ASP A 67 -11.42 -8.73 20.07
N GLY A 68 -12.20 -7.83 20.68
CA GLY A 68 -13.33 -8.17 21.56
C GLY A 68 -14.48 -8.89 20.86
N ASP A 69 -14.68 -8.67 19.56
CA ASP A 69 -15.72 -9.31 18.73
C ASP A 69 -15.14 -10.25 17.67
N ALA A 70 -14.06 -10.97 17.99
CA ALA A 70 -13.48 -11.97 17.09
C ALA A 70 -14.57 -12.92 16.52
N PRO A 71 -14.64 -13.12 15.18
CA PRO A 71 -13.59 -12.87 14.18
C PRO A 71 -13.62 -11.48 13.50
N PHE A 72 -14.43 -10.54 13.97
CA PHE A 72 -14.46 -9.17 13.46
C PHE A 72 -13.43 -8.33 14.22
N TYR A 73 -12.22 -8.25 13.66
CA TYR A 73 -11.14 -7.44 14.22
C TYR A 73 -11.20 -6.01 13.68
N GLU A 74 -10.99 -5.04 14.56
CA GLU A 74 -10.91 -3.63 14.19
C GLU A 74 -9.49 -3.11 14.47
N TRP A 75 -8.84 -2.55 13.45
CA TRP A 75 -7.50 -1.99 13.57
C TRP A 75 -7.57 -0.47 13.53
N PHE A 76 -6.79 0.19 14.40
CA PHE A 76 -6.71 1.65 14.51
C PHE A 76 -8.10 2.29 14.69
N VAL A 77 -8.79 1.84 15.74
CA VAL A 77 -10.18 2.20 16.07
C VAL A 77 -10.33 3.72 16.19
N ASP A 78 -11.42 4.24 15.62
CA ASP A 78 -11.76 5.67 15.49
C ASP A 78 -10.80 6.51 14.65
N GLY A 79 -9.69 5.94 14.17
CA GLY A 79 -8.75 6.60 13.28
C GLY A 79 -9.34 6.85 11.91
N LYS A 80 -9.10 8.05 11.36
CA LYS A 80 -9.51 8.39 9.99
C LYS A 80 -8.32 8.83 9.16
N LEU A 81 -8.22 8.29 7.97
CA LEU A 81 -7.24 8.68 6.97
C LEU A 81 -7.87 8.62 5.57
N ASN A 82 -7.20 9.23 4.60
CA ASN A 82 -7.54 9.05 3.20
C ASN A 82 -6.33 8.46 2.47
N ALA A 83 -6.54 7.37 1.71
CA ALA A 83 -5.46 6.70 0.99
C ALA A 83 -4.90 7.59 -0.14
N SER A 84 -5.75 8.34 -0.85
CA SER A 84 -5.30 9.26 -1.90
C SER A 84 -4.42 10.37 -1.34
N TYR A 85 -4.78 10.91 -0.17
CA TYR A 85 -3.96 11.91 0.55
C TYR A 85 -2.58 11.36 0.92
N ASN A 86 -2.53 10.15 1.50
CA ASN A 86 -1.28 9.49 1.87
C ASN A 86 -0.42 9.10 0.65
N CYS A 87 -1.03 8.86 -0.51
CA CYS A 87 -0.31 8.50 -1.72
C CYS A 87 0.17 9.70 -2.55
N LEU A 88 -0.49 10.86 -2.45
CA LEU A 88 -0.24 11.99 -3.35
C LEU A 88 -0.04 13.31 -2.60
N ASP A 89 -1.09 13.79 -1.93
CA ASP A 89 -1.15 15.14 -1.37
C ASP A 89 0.02 15.42 -0.42
N ARG A 90 0.27 14.53 0.55
CA ARG A 90 1.36 14.73 1.52
C ARG A 90 2.72 14.90 0.86
N HIS A 91 2.97 14.20 -0.25
CA HIS A 91 4.24 14.28 -0.96
C HIS A 91 4.37 15.62 -1.70
N VAL A 92 3.29 16.13 -2.26
CA VAL A 92 3.27 17.47 -2.87
C VAL A 92 3.45 18.54 -1.79
N GLU A 93 2.76 18.42 -0.65
CA GLU A 93 2.85 19.34 0.49
C GLU A 93 4.26 19.37 1.12
N ASP A 94 4.95 18.23 1.15
CA ASP A 94 6.35 18.09 1.57
C ASP A 94 7.36 18.66 0.57
N GLY A 95 6.90 19.25 -0.54
CA GLY A 95 7.74 19.87 -1.56
C GLY A 95 8.34 18.88 -2.57
N ARG A 96 7.81 17.65 -2.64
CA ARG A 96 8.23 16.61 -3.59
C ARG A 96 7.35 16.59 -4.84
N GLY A 97 6.61 17.67 -5.10
CA GLY A 97 5.68 17.77 -6.21
C GLY A 97 6.30 17.52 -7.58
N ASP A 98 7.56 17.95 -7.80
CA ASP A 98 8.31 17.75 -9.05
C ASP A 98 8.99 16.36 -9.15
N GLU A 99 8.93 15.53 -8.11
CA GLU A 99 9.46 14.17 -8.17
C GLU A 99 8.54 13.25 -8.97
N VAL A 100 9.15 12.31 -9.69
CA VAL A 100 8.41 11.31 -10.48
C VAL A 100 7.65 10.36 -9.55
N ALA A 101 6.34 10.31 -9.71
CA ALA A 101 5.45 9.38 -9.01
C ALA A 101 5.21 8.11 -9.84
N ILE A 102 4.97 8.26 -11.15
CA ILE A 102 4.75 7.14 -12.07
C ILE A 102 5.65 7.28 -13.28
N GLU A 103 6.41 6.23 -13.58
CA GLU A 103 7.04 6.00 -14.88
C GLU A 103 6.32 4.82 -15.55
N TRP A 104 5.55 5.12 -16.60
CA TRP A 104 4.80 4.12 -17.35
C TRP A 104 5.48 3.85 -18.69
N VAL A 105 5.67 2.57 -18.99
CA VAL A 105 6.22 2.08 -20.25
C VAL A 105 5.18 1.16 -20.89
N GLY A 106 4.71 1.56 -22.07
CA GLY A 106 3.70 0.83 -22.83
C GLY A 106 4.26 -0.35 -23.62
N GLU A 107 3.35 -1.07 -24.25
CA GLU A 107 3.64 -2.03 -25.31
C GLU A 107 2.95 -1.53 -26.59
N PRO A 108 3.66 -0.91 -27.54
CA PRO A 108 5.12 -0.95 -27.73
C PRO A 108 5.91 0.04 -26.85
N THR A 109 7.16 -0.28 -26.56
CA THR A 109 8.00 0.43 -25.55
C THR A 109 8.41 1.85 -25.93
N ASP A 110 8.08 2.30 -27.14
CA ASP A 110 8.23 3.69 -27.58
C ASP A 110 7.13 4.62 -27.06
N GLU A 111 6.04 4.08 -26.51
CA GLU A 111 5.10 4.86 -25.71
C GLU A 111 5.56 4.84 -24.24
N ALA A 112 5.96 5.99 -23.73
CA ALA A 112 6.27 6.17 -22.32
C ALA A 112 5.65 7.47 -21.81
N ARG A 113 5.17 7.45 -20.57
CA ARG A 113 4.62 8.61 -19.89
C ARG A 113 5.20 8.69 -18.49
N THR A 114 5.51 9.89 -18.06
CA THR A 114 6.01 10.17 -16.72
C THR A 114 5.08 11.17 -16.08
N TYR A 115 4.65 10.88 -14.85
CA TYR A 115 3.85 11.78 -14.05
C TYR A 115 4.65 12.14 -12.80
N THR A 116 4.80 13.43 -12.55
CA THR A 116 5.23 13.93 -11.26
C THR A 116 4.11 13.81 -10.23
N TYR A 117 4.42 13.92 -8.93
CA TYR A 117 3.39 13.91 -7.89
C TYR A 117 2.33 15.00 -8.11
N SER A 118 2.74 16.20 -8.51
CA SER A 118 1.82 17.31 -8.80
C SER A 118 0.90 16.98 -9.99
N GLU A 119 1.45 16.50 -11.10
CA GLU A 119 0.66 16.14 -12.28
C GLU A 119 -0.32 15.00 -11.99
N LEU A 120 0.13 13.98 -11.24
CA LEU A 120 -0.72 12.86 -10.87
C LEU A 120 -1.85 13.29 -9.92
N LEU A 121 -1.56 14.20 -8.99
CA LEU A 121 -2.55 14.77 -8.09
C LEU A 121 -3.63 15.54 -8.87
N ASP A 122 -3.25 16.36 -9.84
CA ASP A 122 -4.18 17.10 -10.69
C ASP A 122 -5.12 16.15 -11.45
N GLU A 123 -4.57 15.12 -12.13
CA GLU A 123 -5.37 14.11 -12.85
C GLU A 123 -6.36 13.37 -11.93
N VAL A 124 -5.91 13.00 -10.72
CA VAL A 124 -6.76 12.34 -9.72
C VAL A 124 -7.88 13.26 -9.22
N GLN A 125 -7.59 14.54 -8.99
CA GLN A 125 -8.59 15.50 -8.56
C GLN A 125 -9.64 15.76 -9.65
N GLU A 126 -9.21 15.88 -10.91
CA GLU A 126 -10.11 16.03 -12.06
C GLU A 126 -11.01 14.81 -12.23
N PHE A 127 -10.45 13.60 -12.15
CA PHE A 127 -11.25 12.37 -12.27
C PHE A 127 -12.22 12.19 -11.09
N ALA A 128 -11.79 12.51 -9.86
CA ALA A 128 -12.64 12.49 -8.67
C ALA A 128 -13.82 13.48 -8.80
N ALA A 129 -13.59 14.67 -9.35
CA ALA A 129 -14.65 15.63 -9.63
C ALA A 129 -15.64 15.09 -10.67
N ALA A 130 -15.15 14.46 -11.74
CA ALA A 130 -15.99 13.84 -12.76
C ALA A 130 -16.86 12.70 -12.19
N LEU A 131 -16.32 11.86 -11.30
CA LEU A 131 -17.09 10.82 -10.61
C LEU A 131 -18.21 11.41 -9.75
N ARG A 132 -17.93 12.47 -8.99
CA ARG A 132 -18.96 13.18 -8.21
C ARG A 132 -20.05 13.79 -9.09
N ASP A 133 -19.68 14.36 -10.24
CA ASP A 133 -20.66 14.90 -11.20
C ASP A 133 -21.55 13.81 -11.81
N LEU A 134 -21.06 12.57 -11.88
CA LEU A 134 -21.83 11.39 -12.28
C LEU A 134 -22.69 10.81 -11.13
N GLY A 135 -22.56 11.37 -9.93
CA GLY A 135 -23.34 10.99 -8.75
C GLY A 135 -22.74 9.86 -7.91
N VAL A 136 -21.43 9.60 -8.03
CA VAL A 136 -20.74 8.67 -7.12
C VAL A 136 -20.54 9.32 -5.76
N GLU A 137 -20.99 8.64 -4.71
CA GLU A 137 -20.92 9.06 -3.31
C GLU A 137 -19.97 8.15 -2.50
N GLU A 138 -19.84 8.44 -1.20
CA GLU A 138 -19.14 7.56 -0.26
C GLU A 138 -19.85 6.20 -0.17
N ASP A 139 -19.08 5.12 -0.03
CA ASP A 139 -19.53 3.71 -0.03
C ASP A 139 -20.09 3.16 -1.36
N ASP A 140 -20.02 3.93 -2.46
CA ASP A 140 -20.47 3.47 -3.78
C ASP A 140 -19.44 2.61 -4.53
N VAL A 141 -19.82 1.39 -4.87
CA VAL A 141 -18.92 0.48 -5.60
C VAL A 141 -18.68 0.90 -7.06
N VAL A 142 -17.46 1.33 -7.35
CA VAL A 142 -16.99 1.62 -8.73
C VAL A 142 -16.21 0.44 -9.31
N THR A 143 -16.76 -0.20 -10.34
CA THR A 143 -16.07 -1.31 -11.05
C THR A 143 -15.16 -0.76 -12.16
N MET A 144 -13.88 -1.11 -12.13
CA MET A 144 -12.89 -0.73 -13.14
C MET A 144 -12.55 -1.92 -14.05
N TYR A 145 -12.63 -1.72 -15.36
CA TYR A 145 -12.17 -2.68 -16.35
C TYR A 145 -11.20 -2.01 -17.33
N MET A 146 -9.95 -1.92 -16.90
CA MET A 146 -8.88 -1.21 -17.61
C MET A 146 -7.60 -2.06 -17.64
N PRO A 147 -6.77 -1.92 -18.69
CA PRO A 147 -5.44 -2.53 -18.73
C PRO A 147 -4.45 -1.80 -17.81
N MET A 148 -3.18 -2.22 -17.80
CA MET A 148 -2.08 -1.57 -17.07
C MET A 148 -1.64 -0.25 -17.75
N ILE A 149 -2.50 0.76 -17.68
CA ILE A 149 -2.27 2.13 -18.18
C ILE A 149 -2.28 3.14 -17.03
N PRO A 150 -1.68 4.33 -17.17
CA PRO A 150 -1.62 5.34 -16.10
C PRO A 150 -2.99 5.77 -15.55
N GLU A 151 -4.03 5.69 -16.37
CA GLU A 151 -5.39 6.04 -15.98
C GLU A 151 -5.98 5.06 -14.94
N LEU A 152 -5.44 3.85 -14.83
CA LEU A 152 -5.87 2.87 -13.82
C LEU A 152 -5.58 3.35 -12.39
N PRO A 153 -4.33 3.65 -12.00
CA PRO A 153 -4.06 4.21 -10.67
C PRO A 153 -4.73 5.57 -10.46
N VAL A 154 -4.90 6.39 -11.50
CA VAL A 154 -5.68 7.64 -11.40
C VAL A 154 -7.11 7.36 -10.95
N ALA A 155 -7.81 6.43 -11.60
CA ALA A 155 -9.18 6.08 -11.25
C ALA A 155 -9.27 5.45 -9.85
N MET A 156 -8.32 4.58 -9.48
CA MET A 156 -8.28 3.95 -8.15
C MET A 156 -8.09 5.00 -7.04
N LEU A 157 -7.13 5.90 -7.20
CA LEU A 157 -6.86 6.95 -6.24
C LEU A 157 -8.00 7.96 -6.19
N ALA A 158 -8.68 8.23 -7.30
CA ALA A 158 -9.86 9.09 -7.34
C ALA A 158 -11.05 8.48 -6.58
N CYS A 159 -11.31 7.17 -6.69
CA CYS A 159 -12.35 6.50 -5.90
C CYS A 159 -11.99 6.55 -4.40
N ALA A 160 -10.76 6.20 -4.05
CA ALA A 160 -10.27 6.29 -2.67
C ALA A 160 -10.33 7.72 -2.11
N ARG A 161 -10.18 8.75 -2.95
CA ARG A 161 -10.25 10.16 -2.56
C ARG A 161 -11.66 10.60 -2.18
N ILE A 162 -12.67 10.04 -2.83
CA ILE A 162 -14.07 10.38 -2.58
C ILE A 162 -14.76 9.42 -1.61
N GLY A 163 -14.09 8.33 -1.23
CA GLY A 163 -14.62 7.32 -0.31
C GLY A 163 -15.56 6.32 -0.98
N ALA A 164 -15.50 6.19 -2.30
CA ALA A 164 -16.27 5.23 -3.09
C ALA A 164 -15.66 3.82 -3.02
#